data_AF-A0A3S4PG22-F1
#
_entry.id   AF-A0A3S4PG22-F1
#
_cell.length_a   1.000
_cell.length_b   1.000
_cell.length_c   1.000
_cell.angle_alpha   90.00
_cell.angle_beta   90.00
_cell.angle_gamma   90.00
#
_symmetry.space_group_name_H-M   'P 1'
#
loop_
_entity.id
_entity.type
_entity.pdbx_description
1 polymer ?
#
loop_
_entity_poly.entity_id
_entity_poly.type
_entity_poly.pdbx_seq_one_letter_code
_entity_poly.pdbx_strand_id
1 'polypeptide(L)'
;MVRTLPRDQTIRSWWQILWNAVLHPFIVILIVLSALSYLTGDNGNGIIILILVFITVSHRFYQEFNSSKAAIKLLELLKSPVKVQRCAGRYIQTELLVQVDQTEIVPGDIIHFSPGDLFPGEVRLLTSKDLVVSQSSLTGESGTMEKIGDIIEDPSTPLLELRNICFMGTSVVAGYGTGFVVSTGSKTYMSTIFSTLGKQTPPDAFATGVRHISYALICIMLVMVPIMTVLDYYASHSWSEDSAKQALRRLAEKGVKAKVLTGDSLSLAIKVCKEVGIRTTQVITGPDVELLDNETFHDTVKKVTVFARLTSTQKLYVVQSLQKAGNHIVGFLGDGINDSLVLDAPDVGISVD
;
A
#
# COMPACT_ATOMS: atom_id res chain seq x y z
N MET A 1 -33.00 -20.86 3.37
CA MET A 1 -32.38 -19.75 4.12
C MET A 1 -32.02 -18.65 3.13
N VAL A 2 -32.96 -17.76 2.83
CA VAL A 2 -32.82 -16.73 1.78
C VAL A 2 -32.39 -15.43 2.47
N ARG A 3 -31.09 -15.13 2.43
CA ARG A 3 -30.50 -13.89 2.97
C ARG A 3 -30.93 -12.70 2.11
N THR A 4 -31.47 -11.65 2.74
CA THR A 4 -32.10 -10.48 2.11
C THR A 4 -31.21 -9.25 1.96
N LEU A 5 -29.87 -9.40 2.04
CA LEU A 5 -28.95 -8.29 1.78
C LEU A 5 -28.48 -8.25 0.30
N PRO A 6 -28.26 -7.06 -0.29
CA PRO A 6 -27.59 -6.93 -1.58
C PRO A 6 -26.24 -7.64 -1.53
N ARG A 7 -26.02 -8.55 -2.47
CA ARG A 7 -24.90 -9.51 -2.56
C ARG A 7 -23.51 -8.88 -2.79
N ASP A 8 -23.30 -7.58 -2.59
CA ASP A 8 -22.05 -6.90 -3.00
C ASP A 8 -21.10 -6.46 -1.88
N GLN A 9 -21.42 -6.72 -0.62
CA GLN A 9 -20.41 -6.73 0.43
C GLN A 9 -20.09 -8.16 0.85
N THR A 10 -19.61 -8.96 -0.11
CA THR A 10 -18.88 -10.18 0.27
C THR A 10 -17.69 -9.71 1.10
N ILE A 11 -17.73 -9.99 2.41
CA ILE A 11 -16.62 -9.76 3.33
C ILE A 11 -15.38 -10.30 2.64
N ARG A 12 -14.47 -9.40 2.23
CA ARG A 12 -13.24 -9.83 1.57
C ARG A 12 -12.54 -10.76 2.54
N SER A 13 -12.31 -12.00 2.10
CA SER A 13 -11.58 -12.97 2.90
C SER A 13 -10.21 -12.39 3.25
N TRP A 14 -9.67 -12.74 4.41
CA TRP A 14 -8.37 -12.23 4.86
C TRP A 14 -7.25 -12.47 3.83
N TRP A 15 -7.33 -13.57 3.07
CA TRP A 15 -6.45 -13.87 1.94
C TRP A 15 -6.60 -12.90 0.77
N GLN A 16 -7.82 -12.49 0.42
CA GLN A 16 -8.05 -11.49 -0.62
C GLN A 16 -7.55 -10.10 -0.19
N ILE A 17 -7.68 -9.76 1.10
CA ILE A 17 -7.12 -8.53 1.66
C ILE A 17 -5.60 -8.55 1.56
N LEU A 18 -4.97 -9.66 1.93
CA LEU A 18 -3.52 -9.84 1.82
C LEU A 18 -3.05 -9.76 0.36
N TRP A 19 -3.72 -10.45 -0.56
CA TRP A 19 -3.35 -10.45 -1.98
C TRP A 19 -3.45 -9.05 -2.60
N ASN A 20 -4.52 -8.31 -2.29
CA ASN A 20 -4.64 -6.92 -2.71
C ASN A 20 -3.62 -5.99 -2.05
N ALA A 21 -3.19 -6.28 -0.81
CA ALA A 21 -2.15 -5.50 -0.15
C ALA A 21 -0.80 -5.67 -0.86
N VAL A 22 -0.48 -6.88 -1.32
CA VAL A 22 0.77 -7.21 -2.02
C VAL A 22 0.79 -6.67 -3.46
N LEU A 23 -0.33 -6.75 -4.19
CA LEU A 23 -0.43 -6.29 -5.58
C LEU A 23 -0.42 -4.77 -5.77
N HIS A 24 -0.15 -4.00 -4.72
CA HIS A 24 -0.02 -2.56 -4.83
C HIS A 24 1.22 -2.19 -5.68
N PRO A 25 1.11 -1.27 -6.65
CA PRO A 25 2.17 -1.00 -7.63
C PRO A 25 3.53 -0.65 -7.01
N PHE A 26 3.54 0.11 -5.91
CA PHE A 26 4.78 0.42 -5.18
C PHE A 26 5.45 -0.80 -4.55
N ILE A 27 4.66 -1.72 -3.98
CA ILE A 27 5.19 -2.95 -3.38
C ILE A 27 5.73 -3.87 -4.48
N VAL A 28 5.05 -3.96 -5.62
CA VAL A 28 5.52 -4.72 -6.78
C VAL A 28 6.88 -4.19 -7.27
N ILE A 29 7.05 -2.86 -7.38
CA ILE A 29 8.33 -2.25 -7.76
C ILE A 29 9.44 -2.60 -6.75
N LEU A 30 9.17 -2.50 -5.45
CA LEU A 30 10.14 -2.84 -4.41
C LEU A 30 10.51 -4.33 -4.42
N ILE A 31 9.55 -5.22 -4.68
CA ILE A 31 9.80 -6.66 -4.83
C ILE A 31 10.72 -6.90 -6.05
N VAL A 32 10.46 -6.24 -7.17
CA VAL A 32 11.32 -6.32 -8.36
C VAL A 32 12.73 -5.81 -8.08
N LEU A 33 12.87 -4.68 -7.38
CA LEU A 33 14.17 -4.13 -6.96
C LEU A 33 14.93 -5.06 -6.02
N SER A 34 14.26 -5.64 -5.02
CA SER A 34 14.84 -6.63 -4.11
C SER A 34 15.34 -7.85 -4.89
N ALA A 35 14.55 -8.37 -5.83
CA ALA A 35 14.95 -9.48 -6.68
C ALA A 35 16.17 -9.12 -7.55
N LEU A 36 16.17 -7.93 -8.17
CA LEU A 36 17.31 -7.45 -8.98
C LEU A 36 18.60 -7.34 -8.15
N SER A 37 18.50 -6.87 -6.90
CA SER A 37 19.65 -6.77 -5.98
C SER A 37 20.26 -8.15 -5.69
N TYR A 38 19.43 -9.16 -5.46
CA TYR A 38 19.91 -10.53 -5.29
C TYR A 38 20.56 -11.09 -6.56
N LEU A 39 20.00 -10.80 -7.74
CA LEU A 39 20.62 -11.21 -9.02
C LEU A 39 21.97 -10.52 -9.26
N THR A 40 22.17 -9.30 -8.75
CA THR A 40 23.41 -8.53 -8.91
C THR A 40 24.51 -8.97 -7.92
N GLY A 41 24.20 -9.88 -6.98
CA GLY A 41 25.14 -10.39 -5.98
C GLY A 41 25.31 -9.49 -4.75
N ASP A 42 24.55 -8.40 -4.66
CA ASP A 42 24.48 -7.54 -3.48
C ASP A 42 23.39 -8.04 -2.53
N ASN A 43 23.76 -9.06 -1.76
CA ASN A 43 22.88 -9.71 -0.79
C ASN A 43 22.50 -8.76 0.36
N GLY A 44 23.35 -7.79 0.70
CA GLY A 44 23.09 -6.85 1.80
C GLY A 44 21.90 -5.94 1.49
N ASN A 45 21.94 -5.29 0.32
CA ASN A 45 20.85 -4.42 -0.12
C ASN A 45 19.56 -5.21 -0.39
N GLY A 46 19.65 -6.43 -0.93
CA GLY A 46 18.50 -7.29 -1.16
C GLY A 46 17.71 -7.60 0.12
N ILE A 47 18.41 -7.92 1.21
CA ILE A 47 17.82 -8.22 2.52
C ILE A 47 17.13 -6.98 3.11
N ILE A 48 17.77 -5.81 3.05
CA ILE A 48 17.21 -4.55 3.58
C ILE A 48 15.88 -4.23 2.89
N ILE A 49 15.84 -4.30 1.55
CA ILE A 49 14.63 -4.01 0.77
C ILE A 49 13.52 -5.04 1.09
N LEU A 50 13.88 -6.32 1.28
CA LEU A 50 12.91 -7.36 1.63
C LEU A 50 12.25 -7.11 2.99
N ILE A 51 13.02 -6.68 3.99
CA ILE A 51 12.49 -6.29 5.32
C ILE A 51 11.55 -5.08 5.18
N LEU A 52 11.92 -4.07 4.39
CA LEU A 52 11.09 -2.90 4.14
C LEU A 52 9.75 -3.27 3.49
N VAL A 53 9.77 -4.16 2.49
CA VAL A 53 8.56 -4.68 1.84
C VAL A 53 7.66 -5.38 2.86
N PHE A 54 8.25 -6.24 3.70
CA PHE A 54 7.49 -6.98 4.72
C PHE A 54 6.76 -6.04 5.71
N ILE A 55 7.45 -5.01 6.20
CA ILE A 55 6.87 -4.00 7.09
C ILE A 55 5.72 -3.26 6.40
N THR A 56 5.94 -2.85 5.14
CA THR A 56 4.96 -2.09 4.35
C THR A 56 3.68 -2.90 4.09
N VAL A 57 3.83 -4.16 3.68
CA VAL A 57 2.70 -5.08 3.45
C VAL A 57 1.93 -5.33 4.74
N SER A 58 2.64 -5.55 5.85
CA SER A 58 2.03 -5.81 7.16
C SER A 58 1.22 -4.60 7.65
N HIS A 59 1.78 -3.39 7.55
CA HIS A 59 1.09 -2.16 7.94
C HIS A 59 -0.17 -1.93 7.09
N ARG A 60 -0.07 -2.12 5.78
CA ARG A 60 -1.21 -1.99 4.85
C ARG A 60 -2.29 -3.03 5.17
N PHE A 61 -1.92 -4.28 5.40
CA PHE A 61 -2.86 -5.33 5.78
C PHE A 61 -3.60 -4.97 7.08
N TYR A 62 -2.87 -4.49 8.10
CA TYR A 62 -3.46 -4.10 9.38
C TYR A 62 -4.46 -2.94 9.24
N GLN A 63 -4.12 -1.91 8.45
CA GLN A 63 -5.01 -0.78 8.18
C GLN A 63 -6.30 -1.21 7.46
N GLU A 64 -6.18 -2.01 6.40
CA GLU A 64 -7.33 -2.48 5.62
C GLU A 64 -8.23 -3.42 6.45
N PHE A 65 -7.61 -4.29 7.26
CA PHE A 65 -8.32 -5.23 8.13
C PHE A 65 -9.13 -4.50 9.21
N ASN A 66 -8.53 -3.55 9.91
CA ASN A 66 -9.22 -2.78 10.95
C ASN A 66 -10.35 -1.91 10.38
N SER A 67 -10.12 -1.31 9.20
CA SER A 67 -11.16 -0.51 8.52
C SER A 67 -12.36 -1.38 8.14
N SER A 68 -12.12 -2.58 7.64
CA SER A 68 -13.18 -3.55 7.31
C SER A 68 -13.96 -3.98 8.56
N LYS A 69 -13.28 -4.20 9.70
CA LYS A 69 -13.93 -4.59 10.96
C LYS A 69 -14.82 -3.49 11.53
N ALA A 70 -14.40 -2.24 11.43
CA ALA A 70 -15.19 -1.09 11.88
C ALA A 70 -16.50 -0.96 11.08
N ALA A 71 -16.44 -1.16 9.76
CA ALA A 71 -17.62 -1.12 8.91
C ALA A 71 -18.64 -2.23 9.26
N ILE A 72 -18.18 -3.44 9.56
CA ILE A 72 -19.06 -4.56 9.96
C ILE A 72 -19.83 -4.22 11.24
N LYS A 73 -19.14 -3.66 12.24
CA LYS A 73 -19.77 -3.28 13.51
C LYS A 73 -20.83 -2.18 13.33
N LEU A 74 -20.62 -1.27 12.37
CA LEU A 74 -21.62 -0.26 12.02
C LEU A 74 -22.86 -0.89 11.37
N LEU A 75 -22.67 -1.86 10.48
CA LEU A 75 -23.78 -2.60 9.86
C LEU A 75 -24.60 -3.39 10.88
N GLU A 76 -23.99 -3.91 11.94
CA GLU A 76 -24.72 -4.57 13.04
C GLU A 76 -25.68 -3.61 13.78
N LEU A 77 -25.37 -2.31 13.83
CA LEU A 77 -26.24 -1.31 14.46
C LEU A 77 -27.46 -0.94 13.58
N LEU A 78 -27.48 -1.34 12.31
CA LEU A 78 -28.60 -1.08 11.39
C LEU A 78 -29.68 -2.16 11.44
N LYS A 79 -29.52 -3.19 12.27
CA LYS A 79 -30.49 -4.27 12.42
C LYS A 79 -31.78 -3.76 13.07
N SER A 80 -32.85 -3.63 12.29
CA SER A 80 -34.17 -3.25 12.77
C SER A 80 -34.95 -4.51 13.20
N PRO A 81 -35.31 -4.65 14.49
CA PRO A 81 -36.08 -5.79 14.97
C PRO A 81 -37.55 -5.67 14.55
N VAL A 82 -38.10 -6.75 13.99
CA VAL A 82 -39.50 -6.84 13.56
C VAL A 82 -40.25 -7.81 14.47
N LYS A 83 -41.48 -7.47 14.85
CA LYS A 83 -42.34 -8.33 15.67
C LYS A 83 -43.01 -9.37 14.76
N VAL A 84 -42.66 -10.63 14.95
CA VAL A 84 -43.17 -11.77 14.18
C VAL A 84 -43.95 -12.71 15.09
N GLN A 85 -45.12 -13.14 14.65
CA GLN A 85 -45.91 -14.18 15.30
C GLN A 85 -45.53 -15.53 14.68
N ARG A 86 -44.92 -16.40 15.50
CA ARG A 86 -44.53 -17.76 15.10
C ARG A 86 -45.12 -18.77 16.07
N CYS A 87 -45.56 -19.92 15.55
CA CYS A 87 -45.98 -21.04 16.38
C CYS A 87 -44.74 -21.77 16.91
N ALA A 88 -44.67 -21.99 18.22
CA ALA A 88 -43.60 -22.79 18.83
C ALA A 88 -44.20 -24.02 19.52
N GLY A 89 -43.48 -25.14 19.45
CA GLY A 89 -43.84 -26.40 20.09
C GLY A 89 -44.21 -27.51 19.10
N ARG A 90 -43.71 -28.74 19.37
CA ARG A 90 -43.82 -29.90 18.45
C ARG A 90 -45.16 -30.64 18.57
N TYR A 91 -45.80 -30.55 19.75
CA TYR A 91 -47.05 -31.25 20.07
C TYR A 91 -48.16 -30.28 20.47
N ILE A 92 -47.83 -29.21 21.21
CA ILE A 92 -48.73 -28.10 21.52
C ILE A 92 -48.14 -26.89 20.82
N GLN A 93 -48.86 -26.33 19.84
CA GLN A 93 -48.45 -25.12 19.16
C GLN A 93 -48.95 -23.92 19.95
N THR A 94 -48.03 -23.17 20.56
CA THR A 94 -48.33 -21.89 21.21
C THR A 94 -47.95 -20.77 20.27
N GLU A 95 -48.84 -19.80 20.08
CA GLU A 95 -48.51 -18.59 19.33
C GLU A 95 -47.67 -17.67 20.20
N LEU A 96 -46.44 -17.38 19.77
CA LEU A 96 -45.53 -16.45 20.44
C LEU A 96 -45.22 -15.27 19.53
N LEU A 97 -45.24 -14.07 20.13
CA LEU A 97 -44.74 -12.86 19.52
C LEU A 97 -43.25 -12.74 19.83
N VAL A 98 -42.40 -12.86 18.80
CA VAL A 98 -40.94 -12.83 18.92
C VAL A 98 -40.39 -11.67 18.10
N GLN A 99 -39.40 -10.96 18.64
CA GLN A 99 -38.65 -9.97 17.86
C GLN A 99 -37.53 -10.68 17.11
N VAL A 100 -37.54 -10.51 15.78
CA VAL A 100 -36.62 -11.17 14.87
C VAL A 100 -35.97 -10.10 13.99
N ASP A 101 -34.70 -10.28 13.64
CA ASP A 101 -34.01 -9.41 12.69
C ASP A 101 -34.72 -9.45 11.32
N GLN A 102 -34.87 -8.30 10.66
CA GLN A 102 -35.43 -8.18 9.31
C GLN A 102 -34.84 -9.21 8.32
N THR A 103 -33.57 -9.60 8.49
CA THR A 103 -32.87 -10.57 7.62
C THR A 103 -33.32 -12.02 7.79
N GLU A 104 -34.00 -12.37 8.88
CA GLU A 104 -34.47 -13.72 9.16
C GLU A 104 -35.96 -13.92 8.86
N ILE A 105 -36.61 -12.91 8.28
CA ILE A 105 -38.02 -12.95 7.90
C ILE A 105 -38.19 -13.74 6.62
N VAL A 106 -39.15 -14.66 6.63
CA VAL A 106 -39.44 -15.55 5.51
C VAL A 106 -40.86 -15.36 5.00
N PRO A 107 -41.12 -15.63 3.71
CA PRO A 107 -42.49 -15.74 3.22
C PRO A 107 -43.28 -16.76 4.07
N GLY A 108 -44.48 -16.38 4.50
CA GLY A 108 -45.26 -17.16 5.46
C GLY A 108 -45.34 -16.60 6.87
N ASP A 109 -44.41 -15.72 7.25
CA ASP A 109 -44.42 -15.09 8.58
C ASP A 109 -45.60 -14.11 8.71
N ILE A 110 -46.24 -14.09 9.89
CA ILE A 110 -47.21 -13.06 10.27
C ILE A 110 -46.47 -12.00 11.07
N ILE A 111 -46.51 -10.76 10.63
CA ILE A 111 -45.83 -9.64 11.28
C ILE A 111 -46.82 -8.66 11.88
N HIS A 112 -46.42 -8.04 13.00
CA HIS A 112 -47.15 -6.96 13.66
C HIS A 112 -46.39 -5.68 13.43
N PHE A 113 -47.09 -4.63 13.00
CA PHE A 113 -46.48 -3.34 12.69
C PHE A 113 -47.14 -2.22 13.49
N SER A 114 -46.31 -1.25 13.87
CA SER A 114 -46.62 -0.07 14.66
C SER A 114 -46.04 1.18 13.97
N PRO A 115 -46.45 2.40 14.36
CA PRO A 115 -45.91 3.63 13.78
C PRO A 115 -44.38 3.69 13.92
N GLY A 116 -43.69 3.98 12.83
CA GLY A 116 -42.23 3.99 12.73
C GLY A 116 -41.61 2.69 12.20
N ASP A 117 -42.36 1.58 12.15
CA ASP A 117 -41.84 0.32 11.63
C ASP A 117 -41.68 0.36 10.10
N LEU A 118 -40.67 -0.35 9.61
CA LEU A 118 -40.41 -0.55 8.18
C LEU A 118 -40.94 -1.91 7.72
N PHE A 119 -41.53 -1.95 6.53
CA PHE A 119 -41.96 -3.23 5.96
C PHE A 119 -40.77 -4.03 5.42
N PRO A 120 -40.56 -5.27 5.90
CA PRO A 120 -39.37 -6.07 5.60
C PRO A 120 -39.39 -6.71 4.20
N GLY A 121 -40.56 -6.76 3.58
CA GLY A 121 -40.85 -7.42 2.32
C GLY A 121 -42.19 -6.93 1.78
N GLU A 122 -42.77 -7.67 0.85
CA GLU A 122 -44.16 -7.47 0.45
C GLU A 122 -45.08 -8.14 1.45
N VAL A 123 -46.03 -7.38 1.97
CA VAL A 123 -46.91 -7.81 3.06
C VAL A 123 -48.35 -7.61 2.63
N ARG A 124 -49.11 -8.70 2.68
CA ARG A 124 -50.56 -8.65 2.53
C ARG A 124 -51.19 -8.42 3.90
N LEU A 125 -51.97 -7.36 4.02
CA LEU A 125 -52.62 -7.00 5.27
C LEU A 125 -53.70 -8.04 5.63
N LEU A 126 -53.72 -8.45 6.90
CA LEU A 126 -54.75 -9.29 7.48
C LEU A 126 -55.72 -8.41 8.27
N THR A 127 -55.19 -7.57 9.14
CA THR A 127 -55.96 -6.60 9.92
C THR A 127 -55.27 -5.26 9.92
N SER A 128 -56.04 -4.18 9.89
CA SER A 128 -55.52 -2.81 9.90
C SER A 128 -56.47 -1.90 10.64
N LYS A 129 -55.94 -0.99 11.45
CA LYS A 129 -56.70 0.08 12.10
C LYS A 129 -56.00 1.41 11.87
N ASP A 130 -56.68 2.30 11.14
CA ASP A 130 -56.23 3.63 10.75
C ASP A 130 -54.80 3.62 10.15
N LEU A 131 -54.49 2.58 9.36
CA LEU A 131 -53.14 2.31 8.88
C LEU A 131 -52.80 3.24 7.72
N VAL A 132 -51.78 4.08 7.92
CA VAL A 132 -51.26 5.00 6.91
C VAL A 132 -49.79 4.69 6.66
N VAL A 133 -49.43 4.51 5.39
CA VAL A 133 -48.08 4.11 4.96
C VAL A 133 -47.50 5.18 4.04
N SER A 134 -46.22 5.50 4.24
CA SER A 134 -45.47 6.39 3.34
C SER A 134 -44.90 5.60 2.16
N GLN A 135 -45.20 6.06 0.94
CA GLN A 135 -44.68 5.47 -0.30
C GLN A 135 -43.46 6.21 -0.86
N SER A 136 -42.89 7.15 -0.09
CA SER A 136 -41.81 8.01 -0.56
C SER A 136 -40.56 7.27 -1.00
N SER A 137 -40.25 6.14 -0.35
CA SER A 137 -39.13 5.28 -0.77
C SER A 137 -39.32 4.67 -2.16
N LEU A 138 -40.56 4.52 -2.63
CA LEU A 138 -40.93 3.82 -3.86
C LEU A 138 -41.17 4.79 -5.04
N THR A 139 -41.85 5.91 -4.79
CA THR A 139 -42.20 6.89 -5.83
C THR A 139 -41.26 8.08 -5.88
N GLY A 140 -40.46 8.32 -4.84
CA GLY A 140 -39.63 9.52 -4.70
C GLY A 140 -40.43 10.78 -4.32
N GLU A 141 -41.74 10.67 -4.14
CA GLU A 141 -42.63 11.78 -3.76
C GLU A 141 -43.13 11.61 -2.31
N SER A 142 -43.42 12.71 -1.61
CA SER A 142 -43.92 12.71 -0.22
C SER A 142 -45.38 12.23 -0.08
N GLY A 143 -45.78 11.19 -0.82
CA GLY A 143 -47.12 10.62 -0.80
C GLY A 143 -47.33 9.64 0.36
N THR A 144 -48.46 9.81 1.06
CA THR A 144 -48.99 8.83 2.02
C THR A 144 -50.25 8.18 1.46
N MET A 145 -50.49 6.93 1.84
CA MET A 145 -51.65 6.16 1.40
C MET A 145 -52.28 5.42 2.57
N GLU A 146 -53.59 5.49 2.67
CA GLU A 146 -54.37 4.70 3.62
C GLU A 146 -54.46 3.25 3.16
N LYS A 147 -54.29 2.33 4.09
CA LYS A 147 -54.24 0.88 3.84
C LYS A 147 -55.31 0.14 4.64
N ILE A 148 -55.97 -0.80 3.99
CA ILE A 148 -57.12 -1.55 4.52
C ILE A 148 -56.89 -3.05 4.29
N GLY A 149 -56.99 -3.87 5.33
CA GLY A 149 -56.76 -5.32 5.26
C GLY A 149 -57.83 -6.09 4.49
N ASP A 150 -59.10 -5.93 4.89
CA ASP A 150 -60.21 -6.76 4.43
C ASP A 150 -60.84 -6.33 3.08
N ILE A 151 -60.10 -5.56 2.26
CA ILE A 151 -60.61 -5.08 0.98
C ILE A 151 -60.28 -6.04 -0.16
N ILE A 152 -61.28 -6.30 -1.01
CA ILE A 152 -61.14 -7.01 -2.28
C ILE A 152 -61.05 -5.94 -3.37
N GLU A 153 -59.87 -5.76 -3.93
CA GLU A 153 -59.63 -4.81 -5.03
C GLU A 153 -59.93 -5.48 -6.38
N ASP A 154 -60.26 -4.66 -7.38
CA ASP A 154 -60.45 -5.10 -8.76
C ASP A 154 -59.12 -5.61 -9.35
N PRO A 155 -59.11 -6.72 -10.13
CA PRO A 155 -57.92 -7.19 -10.83
C PRO A 155 -57.24 -6.16 -11.75
N SER A 156 -57.97 -5.11 -12.18
CA SER A 156 -57.44 -4.04 -13.02
C SER A 156 -56.69 -2.94 -12.26
N THR A 157 -56.75 -2.92 -10.92
CA THR A 157 -56.08 -1.90 -10.10
C THR A 157 -54.55 -2.05 -10.19
N PRO A 158 -53.80 -0.95 -10.44
CA PRO A 158 -52.34 -0.97 -10.45
C PRO A 158 -51.76 -1.47 -9.13
N LEU A 159 -50.65 -2.21 -9.20
CA LEU A 159 -50.03 -2.84 -8.03
C LEU A 159 -49.74 -1.83 -6.90
N LEU A 160 -49.23 -0.64 -7.22
CA LEU A 160 -48.87 0.40 -6.24
C LEU A 160 -50.07 0.98 -5.49
N GLU A 161 -51.26 0.94 -6.09
CA GLU A 161 -52.50 1.52 -5.56
C GLU A 161 -53.28 0.54 -4.68
N LEU A 162 -52.86 -0.73 -4.64
CA LEU A 162 -53.51 -1.76 -3.82
C LEU A 162 -53.47 -1.38 -2.34
N ARG A 163 -54.64 -1.14 -1.73
CA ARG A 163 -54.74 -0.73 -0.33
C ARG A 163 -54.51 -1.85 0.67
N ASN A 164 -54.51 -3.10 0.22
CA ASN A 164 -54.32 -4.29 1.04
C ASN A 164 -52.90 -4.89 0.97
N ILE A 165 -51.99 -4.24 0.22
CA ILE A 165 -50.59 -4.65 0.08
C ILE A 165 -49.66 -3.50 0.49
N CYS A 166 -48.64 -3.84 1.28
CA CYS A 166 -47.54 -2.98 1.66
C CYS A 166 -46.24 -3.47 1.01
N PHE A 167 -45.38 -2.53 0.61
CA PHE A 167 -44.16 -2.81 -0.15
C PHE A 167 -42.91 -2.66 0.72
N MET A 168 -41.89 -3.47 0.43
CA MET A 168 -40.58 -3.40 1.09
C MET A 168 -40.00 -1.98 1.03
N GLY A 169 -39.53 -1.47 2.17
CA GLY A 169 -38.90 -0.14 2.27
C GLY A 169 -39.87 1.02 2.47
N THR A 170 -41.19 0.77 2.47
CA THR A 170 -42.19 1.73 2.96
C THR A 170 -42.24 1.71 4.48
N SER A 171 -42.67 2.82 5.09
CA SER A 171 -42.76 2.97 6.55
C SER A 171 -44.19 3.24 7.02
N VAL A 172 -44.51 2.75 8.22
CA VAL A 172 -45.79 3.05 8.87
C VAL A 172 -45.74 4.45 9.46
N VAL A 173 -46.63 5.32 8.99
CA VAL A 173 -46.77 6.70 9.49
C VAL A 173 -47.70 6.72 10.71
N ALA A 174 -48.82 6.01 10.62
CA ALA A 174 -49.83 5.94 11.68
C ALA A 174 -50.60 4.63 11.62
N GLY A 175 -51.28 4.29 12.72
CA GLY A 175 -52.09 3.08 12.84
C GLY A 175 -51.30 1.82 13.22
N TYR A 176 -52.01 0.71 13.28
CA TYR A 176 -51.47 -0.61 13.64
C TYR A 176 -52.20 -1.73 12.91
N GLY A 177 -51.59 -2.89 12.86
CA GLY A 177 -52.20 -4.05 12.23
C GLY A 177 -51.30 -5.26 12.18
N THR A 178 -51.81 -6.28 11.51
CA THR A 178 -51.10 -7.53 11.24
C THR A 178 -51.13 -7.84 9.75
N GLY A 179 -50.07 -8.50 9.27
CA GLY A 179 -49.94 -8.81 7.86
C GLY A 179 -49.12 -10.07 7.63
N PHE A 180 -49.45 -10.75 6.54
CA PHE A 180 -48.79 -11.95 6.07
C PHE A 180 -47.71 -11.59 5.05
N VAL A 181 -46.48 -12.05 5.29
CA VAL A 181 -45.35 -11.80 4.38
C VAL A 181 -45.47 -12.69 3.15
N VAL A 182 -45.64 -12.05 1.98
CA VAL A 182 -45.81 -12.73 0.69
C VAL A 182 -44.46 -13.01 0.04
N SER A 183 -43.57 -12.01 0.02
CA SER A 183 -42.25 -12.13 -0.60
C SER A 183 -41.20 -11.30 0.15
N THR A 184 -39.95 -11.76 0.13
CA THR A 184 -38.81 -11.10 0.77
C THR A 184 -37.58 -11.08 -0.14
N GLY A 185 -36.65 -10.16 0.13
CA GLY A 185 -35.35 -10.08 -0.55
C GLY A 185 -35.46 -9.82 -2.05
N SER A 186 -34.76 -10.64 -2.85
CA SER A 186 -34.66 -10.46 -4.31
C SER A 186 -35.95 -10.72 -5.08
N LYS A 187 -37.00 -11.21 -4.42
CA LYS A 187 -38.30 -11.49 -5.02
C LYS A 187 -39.29 -10.33 -4.85
N THR A 188 -38.91 -9.28 -4.13
CA THR A 188 -39.78 -8.12 -3.96
C THR A 188 -39.81 -7.26 -5.23
N TYR A 189 -40.91 -6.56 -5.41
CA TYR A 189 -41.16 -5.62 -6.50
C TYR A 189 -40.04 -4.58 -6.59
N MET A 190 -39.67 -4.00 -5.45
CA MET A 190 -38.57 -3.04 -5.34
C MET A 190 -37.24 -3.63 -5.81
N SER A 191 -36.91 -4.86 -5.40
CA SER A 191 -35.68 -5.50 -5.82
C SER A 191 -35.68 -5.86 -7.32
N THR A 192 -36.85 -6.16 -7.88
CA THR A 192 -37.01 -6.42 -9.33
C THR A 192 -36.80 -5.14 -10.13
N ILE A 193 -37.31 -3.99 -9.66
CA ILE A 193 -37.05 -2.69 -10.26
C ILE A 193 -35.55 -2.35 -10.22
N PHE A 194 -34.92 -2.44 -9.04
CA PHE A 194 -33.50 -2.14 -8.89
C PHE A 194 -32.58 -3.09 -9.67
N SER A 195 -32.95 -4.38 -9.79
CA SER A 195 -32.16 -5.32 -10.58
C SER A 195 -32.30 -5.09 -12.09
N THR A 196 -33.47 -4.61 -12.54
CA THR A 196 -33.72 -4.26 -13.95
C THR A 196 -33.04 -2.92 -14.33
N LEU A 197 -32.98 -1.97 -13.41
CA LEU A 197 -32.27 -0.69 -13.60
C LEU A 197 -30.74 -0.83 -13.65
N GLY A 198 -30.23 -2.04 -13.45
CA GLY A 198 -28.82 -2.34 -13.55
C GLY A 198 -28.06 -1.90 -12.30
N LYS A 199 -27.25 -2.82 -11.78
CA LYS A 199 -26.22 -2.56 -10.76
C LYS A 199 -25.13 -1.63 -11.30
N GLN A 200 -25.45 -0.41 -11.67
CA GLN A 200 -24.44 0.63 -11.74
C GLN A 200 -24.38 1.24 -10.35
N THR A 201 -23.59 0.62 -9.47
CA THR A 201 -22.92 1.44 -8.46
C THR A 201 -22.15 2.48 -9.27
N PRO A 202 -22.52 3.79 -9.21
CA PRO A 202 -21.78 4.78 -9.95
C PRO A 202 -20.32 4.61 -9.56
N PRO A 203 -19.39 4.48 -10.54
CA PRO A 203 -17.99 4.34 -10.23
C PRO A 203 -17.61 5.53 -9.36
N ASP A 204 -17.06 5.24 -8.17
CA ASP A 204 -16.70 6.27 -7.22
C ASP A 204 -15.79 7.31 -7.91
N ALA A 205 -16.33 8.52 -8.08
CA ALA A 205 -15.65 9.60 -8.80
C ALA A 205 -14.32 9.94 -8.09
N PHE A 206 -14.30 9.80 -6.76
CA PHE A 206 -13.10 9.98 -5.95
C PHE A 206 -12.08 8.88 -6.22
N ALA A 207 -12.48 7.60 -6.15
CA ALA A 207 -11.59 6.48 -6.49
C ALA A 207 -11.03 6.59 -7.92
N THR A 208 -11.83 7.09 -8.87
CA THR A 208 -11.38 7.32 -10.25
C THR A 208 -10.34 8.44 -10.31
N GLY A 209 -10.52 9.54 -9.59
CA GLY A 209 -9.51 10.61 -9.49
C GLY A 209 -8.20 10.13 -8.86
N VAL A 210 -8.27 9.41 -7.74
CA VAL A 210 -7.11 8.83 -7.05
C VAL A 210 -6.35 7.86 -7.95
N ARG A 211 -7.06 7.07 -8.75
CA ARG A 211 -6.46 6.12 -9.69
C ARG A 211 -5.67 6.83 -10.79
N HIS A 212 -6.15 7.95 -11.33
CA HIS A 212 -5.40 8.72 -12.32
C HIS A 212 -4.12 9.32 -11.74
N ILE A 213 -4.18 9.88 -10.52
CA ILE A 213 -2.99 10.40 -9.81
C ILE A 213 -1.98 9.28 -9.57
N SER A 214 -2.46 8.11 -9.14
CA SER A 214 -1.62 6.94 -8.90
C SER A 214 -0.90 6.49 -10.19
N TYR A 215 -1.62 6.41 -11.32
CA TYR A 215 -1.00 6.05 -12.61
C TYR A 215 -0.03 7.11 -13.12
N ALA A 216 -0.31 8.40 -12.92
CA ALA A 216 0.61 9.46 -13.30
C ALA A 216 1.95 9.33 -12.53
N LEU A 217 1.90 9.12 -11.21
CA LEU A 217 3.10 8.92 -10.38
C LEU A 217 3.89 7.67 -10.80
N ILE A 218 3.21 6.56 -11.05
CA ILE A 218 3.83 5.31 -11.52
C ILE A 218 4.53 5.53 -12.87
N CYS A 219 3.88 6.23 -13.80
CA CYS A 219 4.44 6.51 -15.11
C CYS A 219 5.69 7.40 -15.01
N ILE A 220 5.66 8.42 -14.14
CA ILE A 220 6.82 9.28 -13.89
C ILE A 220 7.99 8.47 -13.32
N MET A 221 7.74 7.58 -12.34
CA MET A 221 8.79 6.74 -11.77
C MET A 221 9.37 5.74 -12.78
N LEU A 222 8.52 5.10 -13.59
CA LEU A 222 8.94 4.18 -14.65
C LEU A 222 9.75 4.85 -15.74
N VAL A 223 9.60 6.15 -15.95
CA VAL A 223 10.37 6.92 -16.94
C VAL A 223 11.65 7.51 -16.32
N MET A 224 11.55 8.09 -15.12
CA MET A 224 12.68 8.75 -14.46
C MET A 224 13.76 7.77 -14.02
N VAL A 225 13.41 6.59 -13.51
CA VAL A 225 14.41 5.62 -13.03
C VAL A 225 15.32 5.14 -14.18
N PRO A 226 14.79 4.66 -15.33
CA PRO A 226 15.62 4.30 -16.47
C PRO A 226 16.44 5.47 -17.01
N ILE A 227 15.83 6.66 -17.13
CA ILE A 227 16.54 7.86 -17.61
C ILE A 227 17.71 8.19 -16.68
N MET A 228 17.50 8.21 -15.36
CA MET A 228 18.57 8.46 -14.40
C MET A 228 19.66 7.40 -14.49
N THR A 229 19.31 6.11 -14.60
CA THR A 229 20.32 5.05 -14.77
C THR A 229 21.11 5.17 -16.07
N VAL A 230 20.45 5.60 -17.16
CA VAL A 230 21.11 5.81 -18.46
C VAL A 230 22.02 7.03 -18.42
N LEU A 231 21.56 8.14 -17.82
CA LEU A 231 22.36 9.34 -17.64
C LEU A 231 23.59 9.05 -16.77
N ASP A 232 23.41 8.34 -15.67
CA ASP A 232 24.50 7.94 -14.78
C ASP A 232 25.50 7.00 -15.49
N TYR A 233 25.00 6.03 -16.27
CA TYR A 233 25.83 5.14 -17.09
C TYR A 233 26.66 5.91 -18.14
N TYR A 234 26.07 6.87 -18.85
CA TYR A 234 26.81 7.65 -19.84
C TYR A 234 27.75 8.69 -19.22
N ALA A 235 27.36 9.31 -18.11
CA ALA A 235 28.18 10.28 -17.39
C ALA A 235 29.44 9.62 -16.79
N SER A 236 29.30 8.43 -16.20
CA SER A 236 30.42 7.69 -15.62
C SER A 236 31.40 7.14 -16.66
N HIS A 237 30.94 6.75 -17.85
CA HIS A 237 31.79 6.06 -18.85
C HIS A 237 32.62 7.00 -19.74
N SER A 238 32.28 8.29 -19.85
CA SER A 238 32.83 9.14 -20.93
C SER A 238 33.88 10.18 -20.51
N TRP A 239 34.01 10.55 -19.23
CA TRP A 239 34.86 11.69 -18.83
C TRP A 239 36.01 11.36 -17.86
N SER A 240 35.88 10.35 -16.99
CA SER A 240 36.83 10.16 -15.89
C SER A 240 38.03 9.25 -16.24
N GLU A 241 37.78 8.11 -16.90
CA GLU A 241 38.80 7.07 -17.06
C GLU A 241 39.94 7.48 -18.01
N ASP A 242 39.60 8.02 -19.19
CA ASP A 242 40.60 8.38 -20.20
C ASP A 242 41.40 9.64 -19.85
N SER A 243 40.77 10.60 -19.17
CA SER A 243 41.43 11.84 -18.72
C SER A 243 42.39 11.56 -17.54
N ALA A 244 41.93 10.81 -16.54
CA ALA A 244 42.75 10.46 -15.38
C ALA A 244 43.98 9.62 -15.78
N LYS A 245 43.79 8.65 -16.69
CA LYS A 245 44.89 7.83 -17.22
C LYS A 245 45.94 8.65 -17.96
N GLN A 246 45.53 9.63 -18.75
CA GLN A 246 46.46 10.54 -19.44
C GLN A 246 47.20 11.46 -18.47
N ALA A 247 46.52 12.01 -17.47
CA ALA A 247 47.13 12.86 -16.44
C ALA A 247 48.16 12.08 -15.60
N LEU A 248 47.80 10.87 -15.15
CA LEU A 248 48.71 9.99 -14.39
C LEU A 248 49.94 9.58 -15.21
N ARG A 249 49.78 9.32 -16.52
CA ARG A 249 50.93 9.07 -17.42
C ARG A 249 51.87 10.27 -17.50
N ARG A 250 51.35 11.48 -17.69
CA ARG A 250 52.15 12.71 -17.73
C ARG A 250 52.87 12.99 -16.42
N LEU A 251 52.25 12.67 -15.28
CA LEU A 251 52.88 12.76 -13.96
C LEU A 251 54.01 11.74 -13.81
N ALA A 252 53.78 10.49 -14.23
CA ALA A 252 54.78 9.43 -14.18
C ALA A 252 56.01 9.75 -15.07
N GLU A 253 55.81 10.31 -16.27
CA GLU A 253 56.89 10.77 -17.16
C GLU A 253 57.76 11.87 -16.52
N LYS A 254 57.18 12.69 -15.64
CA LYS A 254 57.89 13.72 -14.86
C LYS A 254 58.48 13.19 -13.55
N GLY A 255 58.42 11.88 -13.31
CA GLY A 255 58.98 11.24 -12.12
C GLY A 255 58.11 11.34 -10.85
N VAL A 256 56.85 11.78 -10.98
CA VAL A 256 55.92 11.85 -9.85
C VAL A 256 55.29 10.48 -9.60
N LYS A 257 55.46 9.95 -8.39
CA LYS A 257 54.89 8.65 -7.99
C LYS A 257 53.49 8.85 -7.39
N ALA A 258 52.47 8.31 -8.06
CA ALA A 258 51.10 8.32 -7.55
C ALA A 258 50.87 7.19 -6.54
N LYS A 259 50.19 7.50 -5.42
CA LYS A 259 49.66 6.56 -4.43
C LYS A 259 48.17 6.83 -4.25
N VAL A 260 47.38 5.77 -4.04
CA VAL A 260 45.91 5.86 -3.93
C VAL A 260 45.48 5.59 -2.50
N LEU A 261 44.70 6.51 -1.92
CA LEU A 261 44.12 6.40 -0.59
C LEU A 261 42.59 6.47 -0.72
N THR A 262 41.87 5.39 -0.40
CA THR A 262 40.39 5.33 -0.52
C THR A 262 39.72 4.71 0.71
N GLY A 263 38.48 5.10 0.96
CA GLY A 263 37.58 4.46 1.92
C GLY A 263 36.89 3.20 1.36
N ASP A 264 36.98 2.96 0.05
CA ASP A 264 36.32 1.85 -0.61
C ASP A 264 36.93 0.48 -0.29
N SER A 265 36.22 -0.57 -0.70
CA SER A 265 36.73 -1.93 -0.65
C SER A 265 38.00 -2.10 -1.48
N LEU A 266 38.90 -2.97 -1.01
CA LEU A 266 40.18 -3.25 -1.67
C LEU A 266 39.98 -3.76 -3.11
N SER A 267 38.97 -4.59 -3.33
CA SER A 267 38.64 -5.16 -4.66
C SER A 267 38.31 -4.07 -5.68
N LEU A 268 37.51 -3.08 -5.28
CA LEU A 268 37.16 -1.94 -6.13
C LEU A 268 38.38 -1.06 -6.39
N ALA A 269 39.14 -0.74 -5.34
CA ALA A 269 40.35 0.09 -5.44
C ALA A 269 41.38 -0.50 -6.43
N ILE A 270 41.64 -1.81 -6.37
CA ILE A 270 42.56 -2.50 -7.28
C ILE A 270 42.04 -2.45 -8.72
N LYS A 271 40.74 -2.68 -8.92
CA LYS A 271 40.12 -2.68 -10.24
C LYS A 271 40.27 -1.31 -10.92
N VAL A 272 39.90 -0.24 -10.22
CA VAL A 272 40.02 1.15 -10.70
C VAL A 272 41.49 1.51 -10.98
N CYS A 273 42.41 1.20 -10.05
CA CYS A 273 43.84 1.45 -10.24
C CYS A 273 44.38 0.78 -11.50
N LYS A 274 43.95 -0.45 -11.80
CA LYS A 274 44.36 -1.19 -12.99
C LYS A 274 43.81 -0.55 -14.28
N GLU A 275 42.57 -0.07 -14.26
CA GLU A 275 41.91 0.61 -15.39
C GLU A 275 42.62 1.94 -15.75
N VAL A 276 42.96 2.75 -14.74
CA VAL A 276 43.69 4.02 -14.91
C VAL A 276 45.21 3.86 -15.09
N GLY A 277 45.74 2.65 -14.92
CA GLY A 277 47.14 2.31 -15.22
C GLY A 277 48.14 2.50 -14.07
N ILE A 278 47.69 2.51 -12.81
CA ILE A 278 48.54 2.51 -11.61
C ILE A 278 48.93 1.07 -11.27
N ARG A 279 50.23 0.82 -11.03
CA ARG A 279 50.74 -0.50 -10.63
C ARG A 279 50.41 -0.81 -9.18
N THR A 280 49.58 -1.82 -8.93
CA THR A 280 49.12 -2.21 -7.58
C THR A 280 50.00 -3.27 -6.91
N THR A 281 51.33 -3.15 -7.02
CA THR A 281 52.27 -4.21 -6.59
C THR A 281 52.23 -4.50 -5.10
N GLN A 282 51.86 -3.50 -4.29
CA GLN A 282 51.70 -3.61 -2.85
C GLN A 282 50.49 -2.80 -2.40
N VAL A 283 49.61 -3.46 -1.65
CA VAL A 283 48.34 -2.92 -1.19
C VAL A 283 48.15 -3.26 0.28
N ILE A 284 47.47 -2.40 1.03
CA ILE A 284 47.16 -2.62 2.44
C ILE A 284 45.77 -2.05 2.76
N THR A 285 45.10 -2.58 3.79
CA THR A 285 43.82 -2.04 4.25
C THR A 285 43.97 -1.25 5.55
N GLY A 286 43.03 -0.34 5.83
CA GLY A 286 43.00 0.42 7.08
C GLY A 286 43.10 -0.44 8.35
N PRO A 287 42.36 -1.56 8.47
CA PRO A 287 42.54 -2.48 9.60
C PRO A 287 43.95 -3.06 9.73
N ASP A 288 44.62 -3.37 8.61
CA ASP A 288 45.98 -3.91 8.64
C ASP A 288 47.01 -2.82 9.01
N VAL A 289 46.76 -1.58 8.60
CA VAL A 289 47.59 -0.41 8.96
C VAL A 289 47.60 -0.17 10.47
N GLU A 290 46.45 -0.36 11.13
CA GLU A 290 46.30 -0.14 12.58
C GLU A 290 47.09 -1.15 13.43
N LEU A 291 47.43 -2.31 12.86
CA LEU A 291 48.22 -3.35 13.51
C LEU A 291 49.74 -3.12 13.43
N LEU A 292 50.19 -2.14 12.63
CA LEU A 292 51.60 -1.84 12.44
C LEU A 292 52.13 -0.94 13.57
N ASP A 293 53.36 -1.21 14.00
CA ASP A 293 54.10 -0.29 14.85
C ASP A 293 54.66 0.89 14.03
N ASN A 294 55.13 1.94 14.71
CA ASN A 294 55.52 3.19 14.04
C ASN A 294 56.65 3.02 13.02
N GLU A 295 57.65 2.18 13.30
CA GLU A 295 58.77 1.93 12.37
C GLU A 295 58.30 1.13 11.14
N THR A 296 57.58 0.03 11.34
CA THR A 296 57.07 -0.78 10.22
C THR A 296 56.03 -0.02 9.41
N PHE A 297 55.23 0.85 10.04
CA PHE A 297 54.29 1.73 9.35
C PHE A 297 55.01 2.66 8.36
N HIS A 298 56.09 3.33 8.80
CA HIS A 298 56.84 4.25 7.93
C HIS A 298 57.46 3.52 6.73
N ASP A 299 58.01 2.33 6.95
CA ASP A 299 58.61 1.55 5.87
C ASP A 299 57.57 0.91 4.93
N THR A 300 56.40 0.56 5.46
CA THR A 300 55.27 0.05 4.68
C THR A 300 54.70 1.16 3.79
N VAL A 301 54.49 2.36 4.35
CA VAL A 301 53.95 3.52 3.62
C VAL A 301 54.82 3.90 2.42
N LYS A 302 56.15 3.78 2.52
CA LYS A 302 57.07 4.03 1.38
C LYS A 302 56.80 3.09 0.20
N LYS A 303 56.54 1.81 0.46
CA LYS A 303 56.47 0.78 -0.58
C LYS A 303 55.06 0.54 -1.11
N VAL A 304 54.03 0.69 -0.28
CA VAL A 304 52.61 0.49 -0.65
C VAL A 304 52.14 1.53 -1.66
N THR A 305 51.36 1.10 -2.65
CA THR A 305 50.79 1.96 -3.70
C THR A 305 49.29 2.22 -3.51
N VAL A 306 48.55 1.27 -2.94
CA VAL A 306 47.11 1.40 -2.70
C VAL A 306 46.79 1.14 -1.23
N PHE A 307 46.11 2.09 -0.60
CA PHE A 307 45.57 1.98 0.75
C PHE A 307 44.04 2.03 0.64
N ALA A 308 43.38 0.93 1.00
CA ALA A 308 41.92 0.80 0.91
C ALA A 308 41.28 0.76 2.30
N ARG A 309 39.98 1.07 2.39
CA ARG A 309 39.23 1.10 3.66
C ARG A 309 39.89 1.99 4.73
N LEU A 310 40.49 3.11 4.33
CA LEU A 310 41.11 4.05 5.27
C LEU A 310 40.05 4.95 5.91
N THR A 311 40.24 5.26 7.20
CA THR A 311 39.56 6.38 7.84
C THR A 311 40.25 7.71 7.51
N SER A 312 39.55 8.84 7.63
CA SER A 312 40.13 10.17 7.36
C SER A 312 41.40 10.44 8.19
N THR A 313 41.43 9.99 9.44
CA THR A 313 42.61 10.10 10.31
C THR A 313 43.78 9.24 9.82
N GLN A 314 43.51 8.03 9.34
CA GLN A 314 44.56 7.16 8.79
C GLN A 314 45.15 7.75 7.50
N LYS A 315 44.33 8.38 6.64
CA LYS A 315 44.84 9.09 5.45
C LYS A 315 45.83 10.19 5.84
N LEU A 316 45.50 10.98 6.86
CA LEU A 316 46.39 12.02 7.40
C LEU A 316 47.74 11.45 7.85
N TYR A 317 47.75 10.34 8.60
CA TYR A 317 49.00 9.72 9.05
C TYR A 317 49.86 9.19 7.91
N VAL A 318 49.24 8.64 6.86
CA VAL A 318 49.98 8.19 5.66
C VAL A 318 50.66 9.39 4.98
N VAL A 319 49.95 10.51 4.81
CA VAL A 319 50.50 11.74 4.21
C VAL A 319 51.65 12.31 5.05
N GLN A 320 51.48 12.43 6.37
CA GLN A 320 52.51 12.92 7.29
C GLN A 320 53.75 12.02 7.32
N SER A 321 53.56 10.69 7.25
CA SER A 321 54.68 9.74 7.22
C SER A 321 55.50 9.88 5.94
N LEU A 322 54.85 10.10 4.79
CA LEU A 322 55.53 10.38 3.51
C LEU A 322 56.32 11.69 3.54
N GLN A 323 55.78 12.73 4.20
CA GLN A 323 56.44 14.02 4.33
C GLN A 323 57.68 13.94 5.25
N LYS A 324 57.56 13.26 6.40
CA LYS A 324 58.66 13.06 7.35
C LYS A 324 59.83 12.24 6.80
N ALA A 325 59.62 11.46 5.74
CA ALA A 325 60.67 10.67 5.10
C ALA A 325 61.74 11.53 4.38
N GLY A 326 61.63 12.86 4.38
CA GLY A 326 62.73 13.83 4.18
C GLY A 326 63.26 13.98 2.75
N ASN A 327 62.85 13.12 1.82
CA ASN A 327 63.37 13.10 0.43
C ASN A 327 62.28 13.28 -0.64
N HIS A 328 61.04 13.62 -0.26
CA HIS A 328 59.92 13.77 -1.18
C HIS A 328 59.10 15.02 -0.86
N ILE A 329 58.69 15.73 -1.91
CA ILE A 329 57.61 16.71 -1.82
C ILE A 329 56.30 15.94 -2.00
N VAL A 330 55.40 16.03 -1.02
CA VAL A 330 54.13 15.32 -1.02
C VAL A 330 53.03 16.26 -1.49
N GLY A 331 52.39 15.90 -2.60
CA GLY A 331 51.14 16.51 -3.04
C GLY A 331 49.96 15.61 -2.66
N PHE A 332 48.84 16.20 -2.21
CA PHE A 332 47.60 15.47 -1.95
C PHE A 332 46.46 16.07 -2.77
N LEU A 333 45.70 15.21 -3.45
CA LEU A 333 44.50 15.55 -4.18
C LEU A 333 43.31 14.89 -3.48
N GLY A 334 42.33 15.67 -3.05
CA GLY A 334 41.17 15.16 -2.30
C GLY A 334 39.91 15.97 -2.52
N ASP A 335 38.78 15.38 -2.16
CA ASP A 335 37.47 16.03 -2.14
C ASP A 335 37.39 16.91 -0.87
N GLY A 336 37.17 18.21 -1.06
CA GLY A 336 37.31 19.23 -0.02
C GLY A 336 36.52 18.96 1.25
N ILE A 337 35.34 18.34 1.16
CA ILE A 337 34.48 18.07 2.32
C ILE A 337 34.99 16.82 3.08
N ASN A 338 35.27 15.74 2.36
CA ASN A 338 35.59 14.43 2.93
C ASN A 338 37.06 14.32 3.39
N ASP A 339 37.97 15.05 2.74
CA ASP A 339 39.40 15.03 3.00
C ASP A 339 39.93 16.36 3.60
N SER A 340 39.02 17.21 4.11
CA SER A 340 39.35 18.47 4.80
C SER A 340 40.46 18.33 5.84
N LEU A 341 40.44 17.25 6.63
CA LEU A 341 41.46 16.97 7.65
C LEU A 341 42.86 16.68 7.07
N VAL A 342 42.95 16.26 5.82
CA VAL A 342 44.21 15.83 5.17
C VAL A 342 44.80 16.93 4.30
N LEU A 343 43.98 17.83 3.75
CA LEU A 343 44.39 18.84 2.77
C LEU A 343 45.41 19.86 3.28
N ASP A 344 45.47 20.10 4.59
CA ASP A 344 46.42 21.05 5.21
C ASP A 344 47.77 20.43 5.58
N ALA A 345 47.89 19.09 5.54
CA ALA A 345 49.12 18.38 5.93
C ALA A 345 50.23 18.25 4.86
N PRO A 346 49.96 18.04 3.55
CA PRO A 346 51.00 17.89 2.54
C PRO A 346 51.74 19.19 2.24
N ASP A 347 52.85 19.12 1.50
CA ASP A 347 53.55 20.31 1.01
C ASP A 347 52.72 21.07 -0.05
N VAL A 348 51.86 20.35 -0.78
CA VAL A 348 50.89 20.91 -1.74
C VAL A 348 49.54 20.20 -1.59
N GLY A 349 48.52 20.89 -1.09
CA GLY A 349 47.14 20.43 -1.05
C GLY A 349 46.35 20.93 -2.25
N ILE A 350 45.67 20.04 -2.96
CA ILE A 350 44.78 20.38 -4.09
C ILE A 350 43.39 19.84 -3.76
N SER A 351 42.44 20.75 -3.54
CA SER A 351 41.03 20.41 -3.41
C SER A 351 40.37 20.40 -4.79
N VAL A 352 39.55 19.40 -5.05
CA VAL A 352 38.68 19.34 -6.23
C VAL A 352 37.24 19.46 -5.76
N ASP A 353 36.50 20.37 -6.36
CA ASP A 353 35.06 20.61 -6.12
C ASP A 353 34.18 19.80 -7.08
#